data_AF-A0A7V5VEX0-F1
#
_entry.id   AF-A0A7V5VEX0-F1
#
_cell.length_a   1.000
_cell.length_b   1.000
_cell.length_c   1.000
_cell.angle_alpha   90.00
_cell.angle_beta   90.00
_cell.angle_gamma   90.00
#
_symmetry.space_group_name_H-M   'P 1'
#
loop_
_entity.id
_entity.type
_entity.pdbx_description
1 polymer ?
#
loop_
_entity_poly.entity_id
_entity_poly.type
_entity_poly.pdbx_seq_one_letter_code
_entity_poly.pdbx_strand_id
1 'polypeptide(L)'
;MLTLISVIFVFSILVVIHELGHFIAARLMGVRVEKFSIGMPPTLYSKKIGDTEWCISAIPLGGFVKMSGFVDESMDTNITGADYEYSSKPVWKRMIIISAGVIMNLLLAMLIYAVLSFSQGKTITPTTVVDVDPNSAIAERVGFKTGDRVIAVNSTPVDNWNDLLTLFYGSMDKGVSFTVQRDEQTMELHYARELL
;
A
#
# COMPACT_ATOMS: atom_id res chain seq x y z
N MET A 1 0.56 22.32 -10.89
CA MET A 1 1.94 22.45 -10.38
C MET A 1 2.21 21.58 -9.16
N LEU A 2 1.34 21.57 -8.14
CA LEU A 2 1.52 20.72 -6.95
C LEU A 2 1.67 19.22 -7.30
N THR A 3 0.83 18.70 -8.19
CA THR A 3 0.84 17.28 -8.62
C THR A 3 2.16 16.85 -9.27
N LEU A 4 2.74 17.69 -10.14
CA LEU A 4 4.01 17.39 -10.80
C LEU A 4 5.16 17.32 -9.79
N ILE A 5 5.21 18.27 -8.86
CA ILE A 5 6.22 18.28 -7.79
C ILE A 5 6.04 17.05 -6.89
N SER A 6 4.81 16.70 -6.52
CA SER A 6 4.51 15.49 -5.74
C SER A 6 4.94 14.21 -6.46
N VAL A 7 4.70 14.09 -7.77
CA VAL A 7 5.11 12.92 -8.56
C VAL A 7 6.64 12.79 -8.56
N ILE A 8 7.36 13.88 -8.85
CA ILE A 8 8.82 13.88 -8.83
C ILE A 8 9.32 13.48 -7.44
N PHE A 9 8.75 14.06 -6.39
CA PHE A 9 9.15 13.78 -5.02
C PHE A 9 8.93 12.31 -4.62
N VAL A 10 7.73 11.78 -4.86
CA VAL A 10 7.40 10.38 -4.54
C VAL A 10 8.27 9.41 -5.35
N PHE A 11 8.46 9.68 -6.64
CA PHE A 11 9.31 8.85 -7.49
C PHE A 11 10.77 8.88 -7.03
N SER A 12 11.28 10.04 -6.63
CA SER A 12 12.64 10.19 -6.10
C SER A 12 12.85 9.33 -4.85
N ILE A 13 11.91 9.36 -3.90
CA ILE A 13 11.96 8.52 -2.69
C ILE A 13 11.92 7.04 -3.06
N LEU A 14 11.01 6.65 -3.95
CA LEU A 14 10.83 5.25 -4.37
C LEU A 14 12.13 4.70 -4.99
N VAL A 15 12.79 5.47 -5.84
CA VAL A 15 14.07 5.03 -6.44
C VAL A 15 15.17 4.97 -5.39
N VAL A 16 15.30 5.95 -4.49
CA VAL A 16 16.34 5.90 -3.44
C VAL A 16 16.18 4.66 -2.55
N ILE A 17 14.95 4.31 -2.19
CA ILE A 17 14.68 3.11 -1.39
C ILE A 17 14.94 1.82 -2.19
N HIS A 18 14.65 1.82 -3.49
CA HIS A 18 14.99 0.73 -4.41
C HIS A 18 16.51 0.48 -4.44
N GLU A 19 17.29 1.53 -4.72
CA GLU A 19 18.75 1.48 -4.75
C GLU A 19 19.31 1.08 -3.38
N LEU A 20 18.72 1.56 -2.29
CA LEU A 20 19.11 1.15 -0.94
C LEU A 20 18.94 -0.37 -0.73
N GLY A 21 17.91 -0.99 -1.32
CA GLY A 21 17.74 -2.43 -1.29
C GLY A 21 18.88 -3.18 -1.94
N HIS A 22 19.26 -2.79 -3.15
CA HIS A 22 20.43 -3.33 -3.85
C HIS A 22 21.72 -3.15 -3.03
N PHE A 23 21.93 -1.95 -2.48
CA PHE A 23 23.08 -1.64 -1.63
C PHE A 23 23.18 -2.57 -0.42
N ILE A 24 22.09 -2.67 0.36
CA ILE A 24 22.05 -3.49 1.58
C ILE A 24 22.30 -4.95 1.22
N ALA A 25 21.60 -5.48 0.20
CA ALA A 25 21.75 -6.87 -0.21
C ALA A 25 23.16 -7.18 -0.72
N ALA A 26 23.76 -6.29 -1.52
CA ALA A 26 25.13 -6.44 -1.99
C ALA A 26 26.12 -6.54 -0.82
N ARG A 27 26.02 -5.60 0.15
CA ARG A 27 26.88 -5.60 1.34
C ARG A 27 26.69 -6.85 2.20
N LEU A 28 25.45 -7.32 2.39
CA LEU A 28 25.15 -8.55 3.14
C LEU A 28 25.66 -9.81 2.44
N MET A 29 25.66 -9.83 1.11
CA MET A 29 26.18 -10.95 0.31
C MET A 29 27.70 -10.92 0.12
N GLY A 30 28.39 -9.93 0.70
CA GLY A 30 29.84 -9.77 0.63
C GLY A 30 30.33 -9.21 -0.71
N VAL A 31 29.47 -8.48 -1.43
CA VAL A 31 29.83 -7.73 -2.63
C VAL A 31 30.21 -6.31 -2.24
N ARG A 32 31.35 -5.83 -2.75
CA ARG A 32 31.78 -4.45 -2.54
C ARG A 32 30.93 -3.51 -3.39
N VAL A 33 30.42 -2.46 -2.73
CA VAL A 33 29.77 -1.33 -3.40
C VAL A 33 30.74 -0.17 -3.41
N GLU A 34 31.10 0.29 -4.60
CA GLU A 34 32.05 1.38 -4.82
C GLU A 34 31.38 2.75 -4.75
N LYS A 35 30.14 2.85 -5.22
CA LYS A 35 29.42 4.12 -5.31
C LYS A 35 27.93 3.93 -5.05
N PHE A 36 27.35 4.80 -4.24
CA PHE A 36 25.92 4.91 -4.02
C PHE A 36 25.52 6.35 -4.33
N SER A 37 24.73 6.58 -5.36
CA SER A 37 24.28 7.91 -5.77
C SER A 37 22.78 8.08 -5.56
N ILE A 38 22.41 9.12 -4.83
CA ILE A 38 21.05 9.65 -4.79
C ILE A 38 20.92 10.65 -5.94
N GLY A 39 20.03 10.37 -6.88
CA GLY A 39 19.88 11.15 -8.10
C GLY A 39 20.90 10.81 -9.19
N MET A 40 20.69 11.42 -10.35
CA MET A 40 21.49 11.26 -11.56
C MET A 40 22.52 12.39 -11.72
N PRO A 41 23.68 12.12 -12.36
CA PRO A 41 24.73 13.12 -12.57
C PRO A 41 24.24 14.43 -13.22
N PRO A 42 24.92 15.57 -12.99
CA PRO A 42 26.22 15.71 -12.31
C PRO A 42 26.12 15.56 -10.79
N THR A 43 27.17 14.99 -10.18
CA THR A 43 27.28 14.87 -8.72
C THR A 43 27.53 16.25 -8.11
N LEU A 44 26.66 16.68 -7.21
CA LEU A 44 26.80 17.96 -6.49
C LEU A 44 27.74 17.83 -5.29
N TYR A 45 27.63 16.72 -4.58
CA TYR A 45 28.42 16.44 -3.41
C TYR A 45 28.75 14.94 -3.35
N SER A 46 29.98 14.60 -3.01
CA SER A 46 30.37 13.22 -2.71
C SER A 46 31.21 13.12 -1.45
N LYS A 47 31.08 12.00 -0.76
CA LYS A 47 31.90 11.65 0.40
C LYS A 47 32.17 10.15 0.43
N LYS A 48 33.45 9.79 0.52
CA LYS A 48 33.86 8.40 0.69
C LYS A 48 33.75 7.98 2.15
N ILE A 49 33.00 6.91 2.41
CA ILE A 49 32.83 6.30 3.74
C ILE A 49 33.13 4.80 3.60
N GLY A 50 34.31 4.38 4.10
CA GLY A 50 34.81 3.03 3.89
C GLY A 50 35.10 2.76 2.40
N ASP A 51 34.52 1.68 1.89
CA ASP A 51 34.67 1.27 0.48
C ASP A 51 33.69 1.99 -0.47
N THR A 52 32.68 2.70 0.06
CA THR A 52 31.60 3.29 -0.72
C THR A 52 31.71 4.80 -0.81
N GLU A 53 31.69 5.34 -2.02
CA GLU A 53 31.50 6.76 -2.30
C GLU A 53 29.99 7.09 -2.29
N TRP A 54 29.57 7.90 -1.34
CA TRP A 54 28.19 8.39 -1.23
C TRP A 54 28.05 9.69 -2.01
N CYS A 55 27.10 9.75 -2.94
CA CYS A 55 26.89 10.89 -3.82
C CYS A 55 25.48 11.43 -3.70
N ILE A 56 25.37 12.76 -3.76
CA ILE A 56 24.12 13.49 -3.96
C ILE A 56 24.28 14.21 -5.29
N SER A 57 23.43 13.88 -6.26
CA SER A 57 23.51 14.39 -7.62
C SER A 57 22.35 15.34 -7.94
N ALA A 58 22.52 16.15 -8.98
CA ALA A 58 21.66 17.30 -9.24
C ALA A 58 20.23 16.94 -9.67
N ILE A 59 20.08 15.81 -10.38
CA ILE A 59 18.78 15.39 -10.91
C ILE A 59 18.16 14.41 -9.90
N PRO A 60 17.05 14.76 -9.23
CA PRO A 60 16.45 13.91 -8.19
C PRO A 60 15.73 12.68 -8.77
N LEU A 61 15.51 12.65 -10.09
CA LEU A 61 14.93 11.53 -10.80
C LEU A 61 16.00 10.45 -11.03
N GLY A 62 16.07 9.49 -10.11
CA GLY A 62 16.91 8.32 -10.24
C GLY A 62 17.91 8.14 -9.10
N GLY A 63 18.90 7.31 -9.36
CA GLY A 63 19.96 6.91 -8.45
C GLY A 63 20.62 5.67 -9.00
N PHE A 64 21.80 5.31 -8.51
CA PHE A 64 22.44 4.07 -8.92
C PHE A 64 23.39 3.54 -7.85
N VAL A 65 23.56 2.23 -7.84
CA VAL A 65 24.54 1.52 -7.01
C VAL A 65 25.60 0.87 -7.89
N LYS A 66 26.83 1.39 -7.85
CA LYS A 66 27.97 0.80 -8.54
C LYS A 66 28.57 -0.33 -7.69
N MET A 67 28.43 -1.56 -8.15
CA MET A 67 28.98 -2.76 -7.51
C MET A 67 30.25 -3.23 -8.23
N SER A 68 31.26 -3.66 -7.48
CA SER A 68 32.50 -4.18 -8.09
C SER A 68 32.21 -5.44 -8.91
N GLY A 69 32.75 -5.52 -10.12
CA GLY A 69 32.60 -6.68 -11.02
C GLY A 69 31.15 -6.97 -11.45
N PHE A 70 30.26 -5.98 -11.39
CA PHE A 70 28.95 -6.00 -12.04
C PHE A 70 29.04 -5.18 -13.33
N VAL A 71 28.96 -5.86 -14.47
CA VAL A 71 28.96 -5.20 -15.78
C VAL A 71 27.52 -4.84 -16.10
N ASP A 72 27.13 -3.63 -15.72
CA ASP A 72 25.86 -3.01 -16.11
C ASP A 72 26.12 -1.53 -16.47
N GLU A 73 25.18 -0.62 -16.22
CA GLU A 73 25.24 0.84 -16.49
C GLU A 73 26.59 1.53 -16.15
N SER A 74 27.41 0.95 -15.27
CA SER A 74 28.73 1.45 -14.89
C SER A 74 29.87 1.17 -15.87
N MET A 75 29.65 0.40 -16.97
CA MET A 75 30.64 0.01 -17.98
C MET A 75 32.02 -0.35 -17.39
N ASP A 76 32.02 -1.10 -16.29
CA ASP A 76 33.26 -1.41 -15.59
C ASP A 76 34.00 -2.53 -16.31
N THR A 77 35.20 -2.22 -16.80
CA THR A 77 36.02 -3.14 -17.60
C THR A 77 37.10 -3.85 -16.77
N ASN A 78 37.27 -3.45 -15.49
CA ASN A 78 38.24 -4.05 -14.57
C ASN A 78 37.58 -5.17 -13.74
N ILE A 79 37.24 -6.28 -14.40
CA ILE A 79 36.81 -7.51 -13.71
C ILE A 79 38.06 -8.30 -13.35
N THR A 80 38.40 -8.35 -12.06
CA THR A 80 39.58 -9.08 -11.57
C THR A 80 39.24 -10.47 -11.05
N GLY A 81 37.95 -10.80 -10.94
CA GLY A 81 37.46 -12.07 -10.40
C GLY A 81 37.63 -12.17 -8.88
N ALA A 82 37.89 -11.06 -8.19
CA ALA A 82 38.08 -11.04 -6.76
C ALA A 82 36.83 -11.53 -6.01
N ASP A 83 37.00 -12.12 -4.82
CA ASP A 83 35.86 -12.67 -4.05
C ASP A 83 34.83 -11.58 -3.69
N TYR A 84 35.22 -10.31 -3.56
CA TYR A 84 34.27 -9.22 -3.29
C TYR A 84 33.51 -8.72 -4.53
N GLU A 85 33.77 -9.27 -5.71
CA GLU A 85 33.05 -8.90 -6.94
C GLU A 85 31.70 -9.62 -7.04
N TYR A 86 30.73 -8.97 -7.69
CA TYR A 86 29.43 -9.57 -7.95
C TYR A 86 29.55 -10.87 -8.77
N SER A 87 30.40 -10.85 -9.80
CA SER A 87 30.54 -11.97 -10.74
C SER A 87 31.14 -13.24 -10.10
N SER A 88 31.89 -13.11 -9.01
CA SER A 88 32.47 -14.26 -8.28
C SER A 88 31.46 -14.94 -7.34
N LYS A 89 30.31 -14.31 -7.05
CA LYS A 89 29.30 -14.90 -6.15
C LYS A 89 28.43 -15.98 -6.83
N PRO A 90 27.96 -16.99 -6.07
CA PRO A 90 26.96 -17.94 -6.56
C PRO A 90 25.71 -17.26 -7.10
N VAL A 91 25.05 -17.88 -8.10
CA VAL A 91 23.88 -17.31 -8.79
C VAL A 91 22.76 -16.93 -7.82
N TRP A 92 22.50 -17.74 -6.80
CA TRP A 92 21.44 -17.44 -5.84
C TRP A 92 21.69 -16.15 -5.04
N LYS A 93 22.95 -15.84 -4.70
CA LYS A 93 23.30 -14.56 -4.02
C LYS A 93 23.07 -13.38 -4.95
N ARG A 94 23.46 -13.53 -6.22
CA ARG A 94 23.23 -12.56 -7.28
C ARG A 94 21.74 -12.28 -7.49
N MET A 95 20.92 -13.33 -7.51
CA MET A 95 19.46 -13.21 -7.60
C MET A 95 18.86 -12.44 -6.43
N ILE A 96 19.35 -12.65 -5.21
CA ILE A 96 18.91 -11.88 -4.03
C ILE A 96 19.27 -10.40 -4.21
N ILE A 97 20.49 -10.09 -4.65
CA ILE A 97 20.94 -8.71 -4.86
C ILE A 97 20.07 -7.99 -5.89
N ILE A 98 19.81 -8.60 -7.05
CA ILE A 98 18.96 -8.01 -8.10
C ILE A 98 17.50 -7.89 -7.63
N SER A 99 16.99 -8.84 -6.86
CA SER A 99 15.59 -8.77 -6.42
C SER A 99 15.38 -7.80 -5.26
N ALA A 100 16.43 -7.43 -4.54
CA ALA A 100 16.35 -6.65 -3.31
C ALA A 100 15.72 -5.26 -3.49
N GLY A 101 15.95 -4.60 -4.63
CA GLY A 101 15.33 -3.30 -4.91
C GLY A 101 13.80 -3.38 -4.96
N VAL A 102 13.26 -4.39 -5.65
CA VAL A 102 11.79 -4.61 -5.73
C VAL A 102 11.23 -4.99 -4.37
N ILE A 103 11.94 -5.86 -3.63
CA ILE A 103 11.52 -6.28 -2.28
C ILE A 103 11.48 -5.08 -1.33
N MET A 104 12.47 -4.17 -1.38
CA MET A 104 12.46 -2.97 -0.53
C MET A 104 11.30 -2.03 -0.86
N ASN A 105 10.92 -1.89 -2.12
CA ASN A 105 9.74 -1.11 -2.49
C ASN A 105 8.44 -1.76 -1.99
N LEU A 106 8.35 -3.09 -2.03
CA LEU A 106 7.20 -3.80 -1.45
C LEU A 106 7.13 -3.60 0.07
N LEU A 107 8.26 -3.66 0.76
CA LEU A 107 8.35 -3.37 2.20
C LEU A 107 7.99 -1.91 2.51
N LEU A 108 8.44 -0.97 1.69
CA LEU A 108 8.06 0.43 1.80
C LEU A 108 6.55 0.62 1.63
N ALA A 109 5.94 -0.03 0.64
CA ALA A 109 4.50 0.02 0.43
C ALA A 109 3.72 -0.56 1.62
N MET A 110 4.18 -1.69 2.17
CA MET A 110 3.59 -2.29 3.38
C MET A 110 3.71 -1.35 4.58
N LEU A 111 4.87 -0.70 4.77
CA LEU A 111 5.10 0.25 5.84
C LEU A 111 4.20 1.49 5.70
N ILE A 112 4.14 2.08 4.51
CA ILE A 112 3.26 3.22 4.22
C ILE A 112 1.81 2.85 4.51
N TYR A 113 1.35 1.70 3.99
CA TYR A 113 -0.01 1.21 4.23
C TYR A 113 -0.29 1.01 5.73
N ALA A 114 0.63 0.38 6.46
CA ALA A 114 0.49 0.20 7.90
C ALA A 114 0.38 1.54 8.63
N VAL A 115 1.29 2.49 8.37
CA VAL A 115 1.28 3.83 8.99
C VAL A 115 -0.01 4.58 8.66
N LEU A 116 -0.48 4.54 7.40
CA LEU A 116 -1.74 5.16 7.01
C LEU A 116 -2.94 4.51 7.70
N SER A 117 -2.94 3.18 7.83
CA SER A 117 -4.02 2.45 8.50
C SER A 117 -4.05 2.71 10.00
N PHE A 118 -2.90 2.83 10.66
CA PHE A 118 -2.83 3.18 12.08
C PHE A 118 -3.16 4.65 12.33
N SER A 119 -2.74 5.58 11.45
CA SER A 119 -2.93 7.02 11.65
C SER A 119 -4.34 7.51 11.31
N GLN A 120 -4.99 6.94 10.30
CA GLN A 120 -6.35 7.34 9.90
C GLN A 120 -7.44 6.68 10.76
N GLY A 121 -7.09 5.70 11.60
CA GLY A 121 -8.06 4.85 12.29
C GLY A 121 -8.91 4.06 11.30
N LYS A 122 -9.86 3.27 11.81
CA LYS A 122 -10.93 2.76 10.95
C LYS A 122 -11.83 3.96 10.64
N THR A 123 -11.81 4.45 9.40
CA THR A 123 -12.93 5.24 8.85
C THR A 123 -14.12 4.31 8.75
N ILE A 124 -14.79 4.12 9.90
CA ILE A 124 -16.13 3.56 9.90
C ILE A 124 -16.97 4.62 9.21
N THR A 125 -17.25 4.45 7.92
CA THR A 125 -18.25 5.28 7.24
C THR A 125 -19.56 5.02 7.97
N PRO A 126 -20.12 6.00 8.71
CA PRO A 126 -21.32 5.82 9.54
C PRO A 126 -22.58 5.86 8.67
N THR A 127 -22.47 5.37 7.44
CA THR A 127 -23.51 5.41 6.43
C THR A 127 -24.16 4.05 6.42
N THR A 128 -25.23 3.96 7.20
CA THR A 128 -26.26 2.94 7.04
C THR A 128 -27.33 3.38 6.02
N VAL A 129 -26.93 4.18 5.02
CA VAL A 129 -27.84 4.69 3.99
C VAL A 129 -28.04 3.61 2.95
N VAL A 130 -29.28 3.15 2.84
CA VAL A 130 -29.70 2.13 1.90
C VAL A 130 -29.78 2.76 0.52
N ASP A 131 -29.08 2.16 -0.44
CA ASP A 131 -29.35 2.34 -1.85
C ASP A 131 -30.13 1.12 -2.33
N VAL A 132 -31.39 1.32 -2.68
CA VAL A 132 -32.30 0.24 -3.05
C VAL A 132 -32.22 0.03 -4.56
N ASP A 133 -31.84 -1.18 -4.99
CA ASP A 133 -32.04 -1.60 -6.38
C ASP A 133 -33.54 -1.55 -6.71
N PRO A 134 -33.97 -0.77 -7.73
CA PRO A 134 -35.36 -0.68 -8.15
C PRO A 134 -36.04 -2.01 -8.47
N ASN A 135 -35.27 -3.08 -8.75
CA ASN A 135 -35.79 -4.41 -9.05
C ASN A 135 -35.79 -5.37 -7.84
N SER A 136 -35.45 -4.89 -6.64
CA SER A 136 -35.38 -5.73 -5.44
C SER A 136 -36.76 -6.00 -4.85
N ALA A 137 -37.28 -7.21 -5.08
CA ALA A 137 -38.54 -7.68 -4.50
C ALA A 137 -38.54 -7.69 -2.95
N ILE A 138 -37.36 -7.77 -2.31
CA ILE A 138 -37.23 -7.74 -0.85
C ILE A 138 -37.37 -6.31 -0.34
N ALA A 139 -36.74 -5.34 -1.00
CA ALA A 139 -36.82 -3.95 -0.60
C ALA A 139 -38.24 -3.39 -0.76
N GLU A 140 -38.95 -3.79 -1.81
CA GLU A 140 -40.35 -3.42 -2.03
C GLU A 140 -41.28 -4.04 -0.96
N ARG A 141 -41.08 -5.31 -0.60
CA ARG A 141 -41.86 -6.00 0.44
C ARG A 141 -41.64 -5.41 1.84
N VAL A 142 -40.40 -5.01 2.16
CA VAL A 142 -40.06 -4.40 3.46
C VAL A 142 -40.42 -2.91 3.49
N GLY A 143 -40.53 -2.26 2.34
CA GLY A 143 -40.83 -0.84 2.20
C GLY A 143 -39.62 0.09 2.30
N PHE A 144 -38.41 -0.43 2.04
CA PHE A 144 -37.18 0.37 1.96
C PHE A 144 -37.22 1.30 0.73
N LYS A 145 -36.66 2.50 0.88
CA LYS A 145 -36.45 3.47 -0.20
C LYS A 145 -34.98 3.91 -0.24
N THR A 146 -34.48 4.26 -1.42
CA THR A 146 -33.16 4.86 -1.55
C THR A 146 -33.09 6.14 -0.71
N GLY A 147 -32.04 6.25 0.11
CA GLY A 147 -31.84 7.36 1.05
C GLY A 147 -32.27 7.06 2.49
N ASP A 148 -32.92 5.92 2.73
CA ASP A 148 -33.24 5.43 4.07
C ASP A 148 -31.99 5.18 4.90
N ARG A 149 -31.91 5.73 6.11
CA ARG A 149 -30.81 5.46 7.05
C ARG A 149 -31.24 4.48 8.12
N VAL A 150 -30.68 3.28 8.15
CA VAL A 150 -30.96 2.31 9.22
C VAL A 150 -30.23 2.71 10.51
N ILE A 151 -30.97 2.97 11.57
CA ILE A 151 -30.42 3.38 12.88
C ILE A 151 -30.42 2.24 13.91
N ALA A 152 -31.28 1.23 13.72
CA ALA A 152 -31.29 0.03 14.56
C ALA A 152 -31.82 -1.20 13.82
N VAL A 153 -31.41 -2.38 14.27
CA VAL A 153 -31.94 -3.69 13.86
C VAL A 153 -32.40 -4.42 15.12
N ASN A 154 -33.66 -4.85 15.19
CA ASN A 154 -34.26 -5.51 16.35
C ASN A 154 -34.00 -4.77 17.67
N SER A 155 -34.23 -3.45 17.66
CA SER A 155 -33.96 -2.52 18.79
C SER A 155 -32.49 -2.38 19.20
N THR A 156 -31.55 -2.98 18.46
CA THR A 156 -30.11 -2.82 18.69
C THR A 156 -29.57 -1.73 17.75
N PRO A 157 -29.00 -0.63 18.27
CA PRO A 157 -28.45 0.45 17.45
C PRO A 157 -27.35 -0.06 16.50
N VAL A 158 -27.30 0.49 15.29
CA VAL A 158 -26.26 0.18 14.30
C VAL A 158 -25.54 1.44 13.85
N ASP A 159 -24.22 1.44 13.99
CA ASP A 159 -23.40 2.58 13.62
C ASP A 159 -22.72 2.41 12.26
N ASN A 160 -22.72 1.19 11.71
CA ASN A 160 -22.07 0.88 10.45
C ASN A 160 -22.68 -0.32 9.71
N TRP A 161 -22.29 -0.48 8.44
CA TRP A 161 -22.80 -1.53 7.56
C TRP A 161 -22.48 -2.94 8.05
N ASN A 162 -21.34 -3.16 8.71
CA ASN A 162 -21.00 -4.47 9.25
C ASN A 162 -21.91 -4.85 10.42
N ASP A 163 -22.23 -3.91 11.31
CA ASP A 163 -23.13 -4.15 12.44
C ASP A 163 -24.53 -4.49 11.92
N LEU A 164 -25.01 -3.73 10.94
CA LEU A 164 -26.28 -4.00 10.26
C LEU A 164 -26.29 -5.41 9.65
N LEU A 165 -25.29 -5.76 8.83
CA LEU A 165 -25.23 -7.07 8.19
C LEU A 165 -25.13 -8.20 9.22
N THR A 166 -24.35 -8.02 10.28
CA THR A 166 -24.19 -9.01 11.35
C THR A 166 -25.53 -9.26 12.06
N LEU A 167 -26.25 -8.20 12.43
CA LEU A 167 -27.54 -8.31 13.10
C LEU A 167 -28.63 -8.84 12.17
N PHE A 168 -28.61 -8.43 10.90
CA PHE A 168 -29.54 -8.92 9.88
C PHE A 168 -29.39 -10.43 9.64
N TYR A 169 -28.18 -10.90 9.31
CA TYR A 169 -27.94 -12.32 9.07
C TYR A 169 -28.15 -13.16 10.34
N GLY A 170 -27.80 -12.63 11.52
CA GLY A 170 -28.04 -13.31 12.80
C GLY A 170 -29.52 -13.41 13.20
N SER A 171 -30.38 -12.58 12.62
CA SER A 171 -31.81 -12.50 12.99
C SER A 171 -32.77 -12.98 11.89
N MET A 172 -32.25 -13.39 10.73
CA MET A 172 -33.05 -13.75 9.56
C MET A 172 -34.06 -14.88 9.83
N ASP A 173 -33.76 -15.80 10.75
CA ASP A 173 -34.64 -16.93 11.11
C ASP A 173 -35.80 -16.55 12.04
N LYS A 174 -35.74 -15.40 12.72
CA LYS A 174 -36.73 -14.98 13.72
C LYS A 174 -37.61 -13.80 13.25
N GLY A 175 -37.36 -13.31 12.04
CA GLY A 175 -37.86 -12.03 11.56
C GLY A 175 -36.93 -10.88 11.99
N VAL A 176 -36.92 -9.82 11.18
CA VAL A 176 -36.04 -8.66 11.39
C VAL A 176 -36.88 -7.39 11.39
N SER A 177 -36.83 -6.60 12.45
CA SER A 177 -37.30 -5.21 12.44
C SER A 177 -36.14 -4.26 12.20
N PHE A 178 -36.35 -3.30 11.31
CA PHE A 178 -35.41 -2.24 11.00
C PHE A 178 -36.00 -0.92 11.47
N THR A 179 -35.28 -0.19 12.30
CA THR A 179 -35.60 1.21 12.58
C THR A 179 -34.85 2.07 11.58
N VAL A 180 -35.60 2.85 10.79
CA VAL A 180 -35.08 3.61 9.66
C VAL A 180 -35.45 5.08 9.83
N GLN A 181 -34.48 5.95 9.60
CA GLN A 181 -34.69 7.38 9.45
C GLN A 181 -34.84 7.71 7.96
N ARG A 182 -36.03 8.17 7.58
CA ARG A 182 -36.35 8.68 6.25
C ARG A 182 -36.64 10.17 6.38
N ASP A 183 -35.80 11.00 5.78
CA ASP A 183 -35.78 12.44 6.01
C ASP A 183 -35.60 12.75 7.53
N GLU A 184 -36.59 13.37 8.18
CA GLU A 184 -36.58 13.62 9.64
C GLU A 184 -37.46 12.64 10.43
N GLN A 185 -38.14 11.70 9.77
CA GLN A 185 -39.07 10.77 10.43
C GLN A 185 -38.41 9.42 10.70
N THR A 186 -38.59 8.92 11.92
CA THR A 186 -38.18 7.57 12.29
C THR A 186 -39.35 6.62 12.07
N MET A 187 -39.12 5.54 11.33
CA MET A 187 -40.12 4.53 10.98
C MET A 187 -39.58 3.14 11.34
N GLU A 188 -40.46 2.22 11.66
CA GLU A 188 -40.10 0.81 11.84
C GLU A 188 -40.59 -0.01 10.65
N LEU A 189 -39.67 -0.73 10.00
CA LEU A 189 -39.96 -1.62 8.89
C LEU A 189 -39.78 -3.05 9.37
N HIS A 190 -40.81 -3.88 9.19
CA HIS A 190 -40.77 -5.27 9.62
C HIS A 190 -40.59 -6.20 8.43
N TYR A 191 -39.52 -6.97 8.45
CA TYR A 191 -39.34 -8.11 7.58
C TYR A 191 -39.77 -9.37 8.32
N ALA A 192 -41.02 -9.80 8.08
CA ALA A 192 -41.46 -11.13 8.42
C ALA A 192 -41.09 -12.04 7.24
N ARG A 193 -40.28 -13.08 7.49
CA ARG A 193 -40.17 -14.19 6.54
C ARG A 193 -41.55 -14.86 6.53
N GLU A 194 -42.35 -14.60 5.50
CA GLU A 194 -43.51 -15.46 5.24
C GLU A 194 -42.97 -16.89 5.11
N LEU A 195 -43.38 -17.74 6.05
CA LEU A 195 -43.10 -19.16 6.03
C LEU A 195 -43.58 -19.69 4.68
N LEU A 196 -42.63 -20.12 3.84
CA LEU A 196 -42.92 -21.04 2.74
C LEU A 196 -43.51 -22.33 3.30
#